data_AF-A0A942RXK8-F1
#
_entry.id   AF-A0A942RXK8-F1
#
_cell.length_a   1.000
_cell.length_b   1.000
_cell.length_c   1.000
_cell.angle_alpha   90.00
_cell.angle_beta   90.00
_cell.angle_gamma   90.00
#
_symmetry.space_group_name_H-M   'P 1'
#
loop_
_entity.id
_entity.type
_entity.pdbx_description
1 polymer ?
#
loop_
_entity_poly.entity_id
_entity_poly.type
_entity_poly.pdbx_seq_one_letter_code
_entity_poly.pdbx_strand_id
1 'polypeptide(L)'
;MKNLFKSDTKFVQKWREDRKIGFKKYAFSHGLAFGILMYVWLLVYFLFFAEENISFLSKQNLYLFAINILGGIFLFGPLNWYSNQYFYKKLTKNIPSNEAI
;
A
#
# COMPACT_ATOMS: atom_id res chain seq x y z
N MET A 1 16.81 18.23 -12.73
CA MET A 1 15.58 18.02 -13.54
C MET A 1 15.54 16.69 -14.31
N LYS A 2 16.63 16.19 -14.91
CA LYS A 2 16.63 14.88 -15.63
C LYS A 2 16.18 13.66 -14.82
N ASN A 3 16.41 13.64 -13.50
CA ASN A 3 16.06 12.47 -12.66
C ASN A 3 14.56 12.35 -12.33
N LEU A 4 13.81 13.46 -12.34
CA LEU A 4 12.36 13.44 -12.05
C LEU A 4 11.60 12.71 -13.17
N PHE A 5 11.91 13.05 -14.43
CA PHE A 5 11.33 12.39 -15.60
C PHE A 5 11.55 10.86 -15.61
N LYS A 6 12.74 10.39 -15.20
CA LYS A 6 13.05 8.95 -15.14
C LYS A 6 12.31 8.21 -14.01
N SER A 7 12.07 8.89 -12.89
CA SER A 7 11.27 8.35 -11.78
C SER A 7 9.79 8.27 -12.15
N ASP A 8 9.28 9.33 -12.77
CA ASP A 8 7.88 9.45 -13.17
C ASP A 8 7.51 8.43 -14.27
N THR A 9 8.40 8.22 -15.25
CA THR A 9 8.21 7.18 -16.29
C THR A 9 8.17 5.77 -15.70
N LYS A 10 9.07 5.45 -14.77
CA LYS A 10 9.05 4.14 -14.06
C LYS A 10 7.75 3.93 -13.29
N PHE A 11 7.27 4.96 -12.59
CA PHE A 11 5.97 4.90 -11.90
C PHE A 11 4.83 4.65 -12.90
N VAL A 12 4.76 5.40 -14.00
CA VAL A 12 3.72 5.26 -15.02
C VAL A 12 3.72 3.84 -15.62
N GLN A 13 4.89 3.30 -15.96
CA GLN A 13 5.01 1.95 -16.51
C GLN A 13 4.56 0.89 -15.49
N LYS A 14 5.06 0.96 -14.26
CA LYS A 14 4.66 0.05 -13.19
C LYS A 14 3.15 0.12 -12.93
N TRP A 15 2.59 1.33 -12.84
CA TRP A 15 1.17 1.50 -12.60
C TRP A 15 0.30 0.98 -13.75
N ARG A 16 0.76 1.05 -15.00
CA ARG A 16 0.09 0.39 -16.13
C ARG A 16 0.02 -1.12 -15.95
N GLU A 17 1.05 -1.74 -15.42
CA GLU A 17 1.08 -3.18 -15.12
C GLU A 17 0.18 -3.54 -13.94
N ASP A 18 0.29 -2.80 -12.82
CA ASP A 18 -0.55 -3.01 -11.63
C ASP A 18 -2.05 -2.87 -11.96
N ARG A 19 -2.40 -1.97 -12.88
CA ARG A 19 -3.76 -1.83 -13.38
C ARG A 19 -4.29 -3.07 -14.12
N LYS A 20 -3.44 -3.84 -14.79
CA LYS A 20 -3.86 -5.08 -15.50
C LYS A 20 -4.34 -6.15 -14.51
N ILE A 21 -3.79 -6.14 -13.30
CA ILE A 21 -4.17 -7.06 -12.21
C ILE A 21 -5.58 -6.72 -11.68
N GLY A 22 -5.94 -5.43 -11.73
CA GLY A 22 -7.26 -4.92 -11.39
C GLY A 22 -7.42 -4.58 -9.91
N PHE A 23 -8.41 -3.72 -9.63
CA PHE A 23 -8.63 -3.11 -8.31
C PHE A 23 -8.72 -4.13 -7.16
N LYS A 24 -9.56 -5.16 -7.30
CA LYS A 24 -9.81 -6.12 -6.22
C LYS A 24 -8.54 -6.87 -5.81
N LYS A 25 -7.79 -7.37 -6.79
CA LYS A 25 -6.55 -8.10 -6.57
C LYS A 25 -5.44 -7.19 -6.03
N TYR A 26 -5.35 -5.95 -6.53
CA TYR A 26 -4.42 -4.96 -6.01
C TYR A 26 -4.71 -4.60 -4.55
N ALA A 27 -5.96 -4.24 -4.25
CA ALA A 27 -6.39 -3.86 -2.90
C ALA A 27 -6.19 -5.02 -1.92
N PHE A 28 -6.47 -6.25 -2.35
CA PHE A 28 -6.19 -7.43 -1.55
C PHE A 28 -4.68 -7.62 -1.34
N SER A 29 -3.84 -7.64 -2.37
CA SER A 29 -2.40 -7.94 -2.21
C SER A 29 -1.65 -6.84 -1.47
N HIS A 30 -1.81 -5.58 -1.87
CA HIS A 30 -1.12 -4.44 -1.26
C HIS A 30 -1.72 -4.09 0.10
N GLY A 31 -3.04 -4.22 0.24
CA GLY A 31 -3.72 -4.03 1.52
C GLY A 31 -3.35 -5.10 2.54
N LEU A 32 -3.31 -6.37 2.14
CA LEU A 32 -2.85 -7.46 3.00
C LEU A 32 -1.40 -7.26 3.42
N ALA A 33 -0.50 -6.95 2.48
CA ALA A 33 0.90 -6.69 2.78
C ALA A 33 1.06 -5.55 3.79
N PHE A 34 0.34 -4.44 3.59
CA PHE A 34 0.35 -3.31 4.52
C PHE A 34 -0.21 -3.67 5.89
N GLY A 35 -1.34 -4.38 5.94
CA GLY A 35 -1.95 -4.81 7.20
C GLY A 35 -1.04 -5.71 8.03
N ILE A 36 -0.35 -6.65 7.37
CA ILE A 36 0.66 -7.50 8.02
C ILE A 36 1.80 -6.63 8.57
N LEU A 37 2.29 -5.69 7.78
CA LEU A 37 3.41 -4.83 8.14
C LEU A 37 3.07 -3.94 9.35
N MET A 38 1.85 -3.37 9.37
CA MET A 38 1.33 -2.60 10.50
C MET A 38 1.17 -3.44 11.77
N TYR A 39 0.71 -4.68 11.63
CA TYR A 39 0.60 -5.59 12.76
C TYR A 39 1.98 -5.98 13.31
N VAL A 40 2.96 -6.27 12.45
CA VAL A 40 4.35 -6.54 12.87
C VAL A 40 4.93 -5.31 13.59
N TRP A 41 4.71 -4.11 13.03
CA TRP A 41 5.12 -2.86 13.68
C TRP A 41 4.50 -2.69 15.07
N LEU A 42 3.20 -3.01 15.19
CA LEU A 42 2.49 -2.96 16.47
C LEU A 42 3.06 -3.97 17.48
N LEU A 43 3.41 -5.18 17.07
CA LEU A 43 4.07 -6.15 17.95
C LEU A 43 5.45 -5.65 18.41
N VAL A 44 6.24 -5.09 17.51
CA VAL A 44 7.52 -4.46 17.86
C VAL A 44 7.29 -3.35 18.88
N TYR A 45 6.29 -2.49 18.66
CA TYR A 45 5.95 -1.44 19.61
C TYR A 45 5.64 -2.00 21.00
N PHE A 46 4.80 -3.04 21.10
CA PHE A 46 4.48 -3.66 22.39
C PHE A 46 5.69 -4.31 23.07
N LEU A 47 6.59 -4.93 22.30
CA LEU A 47 7.80 -5.58 22.86
C LEU A 47 8.80 -4.59 23.46
N PHE A 48 8.92 -3.39 22.89
CA PHE A 48 9.96 -2.43 23.28
C PHE A 48 9.44 -1.27 24.14
N PHE A 49 8.17 -0.90 24.02
CA PHE A 49 7.64 0.36 24.57
C PHE A 49 6.43 0.20 25.49
N ALA A 50 5.77 -0.96 25.50
CA ALA A 50 4.63 -1.16 26.38
C ALA A 50 5.05 -1.90 27.66
N GLU A 51 4.59 -1.39 28.80
CA GLU A 51 4.75 -2.06 30.09
C GLU A 51 3.84 -3.30 30.20
N GLU A 52 2.76 -3.34 29.41
CA GLU A 52 1.87 -4.49 29.31
C GLU A 52 2.32 -5.48 28.23
N ASN A 53 2.58 -6.73 28.65
CA ASN A 53 2.81 -7.83 27.73
C ASN A 53 1.48 -8.31 27.13
N ILE A 54 1.18 -7.91 25.90
CA ILE A 54 0.11 -8.56 25.13
C ILE A 54 0.56 -9.99 24.84
N SER A 55 -0.06 -10.96 25.50
CA SER A 55 0.18 -12.36 25.20
C SER A 55 -0.18 -12.65 23.74
N PHE A 56 0.78 -13.21 23.00
CA PHE A 56 0.64 -13.52 21.58
C PHE A 56 -0.54 -14.46 21.28
N LEU A 57 -0.89 -15.32 22.24
CA LEU A 57 -2.00 -16.28 22.14
C LEU A 57 -3.33 -15.74 22.67
N SER A 58 -3.40 -14.47 23.06
CA SER A 58 -4.63 -13.88 23.56
C SER A 58 -5.65 -13.66 22.43
N LYS A 59 -6.94 -13.78 22.75
CA LYS A 59 -8.04 -13.43 21.83
C LYS A 59 -7.94 -11.98 21.34
N GLN A 60 -7.45 -11.08 22.21
CA GLN A 60 -7.24 -9.68 21.88
C GLN A 60 -6.21 -9.52 20.76
N ASN A 61 -5.11 -10.27 20.79
CA ASN A 61 -4.09 -10.22 19.75
C ASN A 61 -4.63 -10.72 18.39
N LEU A 62 -5.49 -11.76 18.41
CA LEU A 62 -6.18 -12.22 17.20
C LEU A 62 -7.10 -11.13 16.61
N TYR A 63 -7.82 -10.39 17.46
CA TYR A 63 -8.64 -9.26 17.00
C TYR A 63 -7.80 -8.12 16.44
N LEU A 64 -6.68 -7.78 17.08
CA LEU A 64 -5.75 -6.77 16.58
C LEU A 64 -5.18 -7.18 15.22
N PHE A 65 -4.79 -8.44 15.04
CA PHE A 65 -4.36 -8.96 13.75
C PHE A 65 -5.46 -8.80 12.70
N ALA A 66 -6.68 -9.30 12.98
CA ALA A 66 -7.80 -9.21 12.05
C ALA A 66 -8.12 -7.75 11.66
N ILE A 67 -8.15 -6.83 12.63
CA ILE A 67 -8.41 -5.40 12.38
C ILE A 67 -7.34 -4.79 11.48
N ASN A 68 -6.07 -5.11 11.69
CA ASN A 68 -4.98 -4.61 10.85
C ASN A 68 -5.07 -5.17 9.42
N ILE A 69 -5.36 -6.46 9.25
CA ILE A 69 -5.57 -7.06 7.93
C ILE A 69 -6.76 -6.42 7.21
N LEU A 70 -7.91 -6.32 7.89
CA LEU A 70 -9.13 -5.74 7.33
C LEU A 70 -8.93 -4.26 7.01
N GLY A 71 -8.30 -3.49 7.90
CA GLY A 71 -7.93 -2.09 7.66
C GLY A 71 -6.99 -1.95 6.46
N GLY A 72 -6.01 -2.84 6.35
CA GLY A 72 -5.14 -2.91 5.18
C GLY A 72 -5.90 -3.12 3.87
N ILE A 73 -6.76 -4.15 3.82
CA ILE A 73 -7.50 -4.54 2.60
C ILE A 73 -8.61 -3.56 2.24
N PHE A 74 -9.38 -3.08 3.21
CA PHE A 74 -10.60 -2.29 2.97
C PHE A 74 -10.40 -0.78 3.08
N LEU A 75 -9.31 -0.30 3.70
CA LEU A 75 -8.99 1.12 3.77
C LEU A 75 -7.74 1.44 2.96
N PHE A 76 -6.58 0.90 3.35
CA PHE A 76 -5.31 1.26 2.74
C PHE A 76 -5.23 0.88 1.25
N GLY A 77 -5.58 -0.37 0.90
CA GLY A 77 -5.55 -0.84 -0.48
C GLY A 77 -6.36 0.05 -1.44
N PRO A 78 -7.63 0.36 -1.12
CA PRO A 78 -8.45 1.27 -1.90
C PRO A 78 -7.90 2.69 -1.96
N LEU A 79 -7.51 3.28 -0.82
CA LEU A 79 -6.93 4.62 -0.78
C LEU A 79 -5.69 4.72 -1.67
N ASN A 80 -4.76 3.78 -1.50
CA ASN A 80 -3.53 3.71 -2.28
C ASN A 80 -3.81 3.55 -3.78
N TRP A 81 -4.80 2.72 -4.15
CA TRP A 81 -5.21 2.60 -5.55
C TRP A 81 -5.70 3.94 -6.12
N TYR A 82 -6.61 4.62 -5.43
CA TYR A 82 -7.15 5.89 -5.90
C TYR A 82 -6.10 7.00 -5.94
N SER A 83 -5.20 7.05 -4.96
CA SER A 83 -4.04 7.94 -4.97
C SER A 83 -3.16 7.69 -6.19
N ASN A 84 -2.82 6.43 -6.48
CA ASN A 84 -2.01 6.08 -7.65
C ASN A 84 -2.73 6.40 -8.96
N GLN A 85 -4.04 6.20 -9.06
CA GLN A 85 -4.82 6.64 -10.23
C GLN A 85 -4.77 8.17 -10.42
N TYR A 86 -4.86 8.93 -9.33
CA TYR A 86 -4.77 10.39 -9.38
C TYR A 86 -3.39 10.84 -9.88
N PHE A 87 -2.31 10.30 -9.30
CA PHE A 87 -0.95 10.61 -9.74
C PHE A 87 -0.70 10.19 -11.18
N TYR A 88 -1.15 9.00 -11.58
CA TYR A 88 -1.03 8.52 -12.94
C TYR A 88 -1.68 9.48 -13.94
N LYS A 89 -2.94 9.89 -13.71
CA LYS A 89 -3.64 10.85 -14.58
C LYS A 89 -2.89 12.18 -14.68
N LYS A 90 -2.39 12.68 -13.55
CA LYS A 90 -1.63 13.93 -13.49
C LYS A 90 -0.33 13.85 -14.28
N LEU A 91 0.42 12.76 -14.13
CA LEU A 91 1.69 12.55 -14.83
C LEU A 91 1.46 12.33 -16.33
N THR A 92 0.50 11.49 -16.73
CA THR A 92 0.25 11.23 -18.16
C THR A 92 -0.32 12.43 -18.92
N LYS A 93 -0.99 13.37 -18.24
CA LYS A 93 -1.44 14.62 -18.88
C LYS A 93 -0.27 15.55 -19.20
N ASN A 94 0.83 15.44 -18.45
CA ASN A 94 1.99 16.33 -18.54
C ASN A 94 3.17 15.73 -19.31
N ILE A 95 3.09 14.46 -19.72
CA ILE A 95 4.12 13.80 -20.54
C ILE A 95 3.83 14.09 -22.02
N PRO A 96 4.74 14.77 -22.76
CA PRO A 96 4.57 15.00 -24.18
C PRO A 96 4.53 13.68 -24.96
N SER A 97 3.73 13.65 -26.03
CA SER A 97 3.41 12.45 -26.81
C SER A 97 4.61 11.73 -27.46
N ASN A 98 5.78 12.36 -27.50
CA ASN A 98 7.00 11.81 -28.11
C ASN A 98 7.79 10.85 -27.18
N GLU A 99 7.46 10.78 -25.89
CA GLU A 99 8.12 9.90 -24.91
C GLU A 99 7.16 8.84 -24.31
N ALA A 100 5.94 8.74 -24.83
CA ALA A 100 4.88 7.87 -24.30
C ALA A 100 4.95 6.39 -24.76
N ILE A 101 6.07 5.98 -25.37
CA ILE A 101 6.31 4.62 -25.90
C ILE A 101 6.75 3.69 -24.77
#